data_AF-A0A7Z9ZL52-F1
#
_entry.id   AF-A0A7Z9ZL52-F1
#
_cell.length_a   1.000
_cell.length_b   1.000
_cell.length_c   1.000
_cell.angle_alpha   90.00
_cell.angle_beta   90.00
_cell.angle_gamma   90.00
#
_symmetry.space_group_name_H-M   'P 1'
#
loop_
_entity.id
_entity.type
_entity.pdbx_description
1 polymer ?
#
loop_
_entity_poly.entity_id
_entity_poly.type
_entity_poly.pdbx_seq_one_letter_code
_entity_poly.pdbx_strand_id
1 'polypeptide(L)'
;MSELSVVEQSMLWGVIVVAFIGLLYALWLWRDTIRRDKGTKKMQGVWESIRLGAEAYLRQQLRTMFPILGLLVVLLFLSVYVVVPSQEARDLFGERAQLVIAIGRAGAFVLGAFFSITVGQLGMRVAIEGNVRVAAEAARHNYNGALTVAYRAGTFTGMLTDGLGLVLTASMRT
;
A
#
# COMPACT_ATOMS: atom_id res chain seq x y z
N MET A 1 -25.81 1.57 10.81
CA MET A 1 -25.60 0.10 10.79
C MET A 1 -26.87 -0.70 11.01
N SER A 2 -27.99 -0.10 11.47
CA SER A 2 -29.26 -0.78 11.74
C SER A 2 -30.16 -1.02 10.53
N GLU A 3 -29.80 -0.54 9.33
CA GLU A 3 -30.59 -0.70 8.10
C GLU A 3 -29.96 -1.65 7.06
N LEU A 4 -28.82 -2.28 7.39
CA LEU A 4 -28.17 -3.26 6.50
C LEU A 4 -28.75 -4.65 6.77
N SER A 5 -28.99 -5.41 5.71
CA SER A 5 -29.36 -6.82 5.82
C SER A 5 -28.26 -7.59 6.57
N VAL A 6 -28.63 -8.61 7.35
CA VAL A 6 -27.69 -9.49 8.07
C VAL A 6 -26.63 -10.06 7.11
N VAL A 7 -27.01 -10.28 5.85
CA VAL A 7 -26.10 -10.73 4.78
C VAL A 7 -25.05 -9.65 4.45
N GLU A 8 -25.43 -8.38 4.32
CA GLU A 8 -24.49 -7.31 3.99
C GLU A 8 -23.50 -7.05 5.13
N GLN A 9 -23.99 -7.09 6.37
CA GLN A 9 -23.14 -6.92 7.55
C GLN A 9 -22.12 -8.06 7.67
N SER A 10 -22.54 -9.32 7.42
CA SER A 10 -21.63 -10.47 7.42
C SER A 10 -20.60 -10.41 6.29
N MET A 11 -20.98 -9.96 5.09
CA MET A 11 -20.04 -9.75 3.98
C MET A 11 -18.97 -8.70 4.30
N LEU A 12 -19.35 -7.58 4.93
CA LEU A 12 -18.40 -6.53 5.31
C LEU A 12 -17.37 -7.03 6.33
N TRP A 13 -17.80 -7.75 7.35
CA TRP A 13 -16.88 -8.39 8.30
C TRP A 13 -16.01 -9.44 7.62
N GLY A 14 -16.56 -10.21 6.68
CA GLY A 14 -15.82 -11.17 5.87
C GLY A 14 -14.68 -10.52 5.08
N VAL A 15 -14.92 -9.37 4.43
CA VAL A 15 -13.89 -8.62 3.69
C VAL A 15 -12.74 -8.19 4.61
N ILE A 16 -13.07 -7.68 5.79
CA ILE A 16 -12.06 -7.26 6.78
C ILE A 16 -11.19 -8.46 7.19
N VAL A 17 -11.82 -9.60 7.50
CA VAL A 17 -11.10 -10.83 7.88
C VAL A 17 -10.18 -11.30 6.75
N VAL A 18 -10.67 -11.33 5.50
CA VAL A 18 -9.85 -11.71 4.33
C VAL A 18 -8.67 -10.76 4.14
N ALA A 19 -8.86 -9.45 4.34
CA ALA A 19 -7.79 -8.47 4.25
C ALA A 19 -6.67 -8.74 5.28
N PHE A 20 -7.04 -9.03 6.53
CA PHE A 20 -6.07 -9.41 7.56
C PHE A 20 -5.35 -10.72 7.25
N ILE A 21 -6.06 -11.75 6.76
CA ILE A 21 -5.45 -13.01 6.35
C ILE A 21 -4.45 -12.79 5.22
N GLY A 22 -4.80 -11.97 4.22
CA GLY A 22 -3.92 -11.59 3.11
C GLY A 22 -2.63 -10.91 3.59
N LEU A 23 -2.74 -9.97 4.53
CA LEU A 23 -1.58 -9.30 5.14
C LEU A 23 -0.69 -10.28 5.92
N LEU A 24 -1.27 -11.19 6.70
CA LEU A 24 -0.53 -12.22 7.42
C LEU A 24 0.18 -13.17 6.46
N TYR A 25 -0.49 -13.58 5.37
CA TYR A 25 0.10 -14.43 4.34
C TYR A 25 1.26 -13.72 3.62
N ALA A 26 1.13 -12.43 3.32
CA ALA A 26 2.23 -11.62 2.79
C ALA A 26 3.43 -11.65 3.74
N LEU A 27 3.24 -11.36 5.03
CA LEU A 27 4.32 -11.38 6.02
C LEU A 27 4.99 -12.74 6.13
N TRP A 28 4.21 -13.82 6.05
CA TRP A 28 4.74 -15.18 6.04
C TRP A 28 5.61 -15.44 4.79
N LEU A 29 5.11 -15.11 3.59
CA LEU A 29 5.85 -15.25 2.33
C LEU A 29 7.16 -14.47 2.34
N TRP A 30 7.13 -13.25 2.86
CA TRP A 30 8.31 -12.40 2.98
C TRP A 30 9.36 -13.00 3.92
N ARG A 31 8.94 -13.46 5.09
CA ARG A 31 9.84 -14.13 6.06
C ARG A 31 10.48 -15.36 5.47
N ASP A 32 9.71 -16.19 4.75
CA ASP A 32 10.25 -17.38 4.10
C ASP A 32 11.25 -17.01 2.99
N THR A 33 10.97 -15.93 2.25
CA THR A 33 11.85 -15.44 1.19
C THR A 33 13.17 -14.91 1.73
N ILE A 34 13.15 -14.10 2.80
CA ILE A 34 14.39 -13.55 3.40
C ILE A 34 15.32 -14.65 3.91
N ARG A 35 14.77 -15.77 4.39
CA ARG A 35 15.57 -16.90 4.92
C ARG A 35 16.46 -17.56 3.87
N ARG A 36 16.17 -17.38 2.59
CA ARG A 36 17.03 -17.91 1.51
C ARG A 36 18.34 -17.13 1.40
N ASP A 37 19.37 -17.84 0.99
CA ASP A 37 20.74 -17.32 0.90
C ASP A 37 20.89 -16.26 -0.22
N LYS A 38 21.70 -15.22 0.05
CA LYS A 38 21.98 -14.14 -0.91
C LYS A 38 23.08 -14.52 -1.93
N GLY A 39 23.57 -15.75 -1.90
CA GLY A 39 24.60 -16.24 -2.82
C GLY A 39 25.98 -15.69 -2.50
N THR A 40 26.82 -15.60 -3.54
CA THR A 40 28.24 -15.30 -3.38
C THR A 40 28.51 -13.85 -2.97
N LYS A 41 29.70 -13.58 -2.40
CA LYS A 41 30.13 -12.21 -2.04
C LYS A 41 30.10 -11.23 -3.21
N LYS A 42 30.41 -11.69 -4.43
CA LYS A 42 30.35 -10.85 -5.64
C LYS A 42 28.91 -10.41 -5.94
N MET A 43 27.94 -11.31 -5.79
CA MET A 43 26.52 -11.01 -5.98
C MET A 43 26.00 -10.04 -4.92
N GLN A 44 26.42 -10.24 -3.67
CA GLN A 44 26.09 -9.32 -2.58
C GLN A 44 26.68 -7.92 -2.81
N GLY A 45 27.89 -7.82 -3.39
CA GLY A 45 28.49 -6.53 -3.75
C GLY A 45 27.69 -5.76 -4.80
N VAL A 46 27.21 -6.43 -5.86
CA VAL A 46 26.33 -5.81 -6.87
C VAL A 46 24.98 -5.42 -6.24
N TRP A 47 24.42 -6.31 -5.42
CA TRP A 47 23.17 -6.06 -4.71
C TRP A 47 23.25 -4.85 -3.78
N GLU A 48 24.33 -4.67 -3.04
CA GLU A 48 24.52 -3.51 -2.14
C GLU A 48 24.48 -2.20 -2.93
N SER A 49 25.16 -2.15 -4.09
CA SER A 49 25.13 -0.98 -4.98
C SER A 49 23.72 -0.66 -5.49
N ILE A 50 22.95 -1.70 -5.86
CA ILE A 50 21.55 -1.55 -6.27
C ILE A 50 20.70 -1.05 -5.10
N ARG A 51 20.87 -1.63 -3.91
CA ARG A 51 20.12 -1.23 -2.70
C ARG A 51 20.39 0.23 -2.35
N LEU A 52 21.66 0.64 -2.34
CA LEU A 52 22.05 2.02 -2.05
C LEU A 52 21.46 3.01 -3.06
N GLY A 53 21.52 2.69 -4.36
CA GLY A 53 20.93 3.52 -5.41
C GLY A 53 19.41 3.65 -5.27
N ALA A 54 18.74 2.53 -5.00
CA ALA A 54 17.29 2.53 -4.80
C ALA A 54 16.87 3.25 -3.52
N GLU A 55 17.59 3.10 -2.41
CA GLU A 55 17.33 3.85 -1.18
C GLU A 55 17.50 5.36 -1.39
N ALA A 56 18.53 5.77 -2.15
CA ALA A 56 18.72 7.16 -2.53
C ALA A 56 17.55 7.68 -3.39
N TYR A 57 17.12 6.89 -4.38
CA TYR A 57 15.96 7.21 -5.22
C TYR A 57 14.68 7.34 -4.39
N LEU A 58 14.36 6.37 -3.53
CA LEU A 58 13.16 6.40 -2.68
C LEU A 58 13.14 7.61 -1.76
N ARG A 59 14.29 7.98 -1.19
CA ARG A 59 14.43 9.16 -0.33
C ARG A 59 14.19 10.44 -1.12
N GLN A 60 14.76 10.54 -2.32
CA GLN A 60 14.55 11.68 -3.21
C GLN A 60 13.10 11.77 -3.69
N GLN A 61 12.50 10.64 -4.07
CA GLN A 61 11.11 10.53 -4.48
C GLN A 61 10.19 11.07 -3.39
N LEU A 62 10.36 10.61 -2.14
CA LEU A 62 9.58 11.12 -1.02
C LEU A 62 9.76 12.62 -0.85
N ARG A 63 11.00 13.10 -0.83
CA ARG A 63 11.31 14.52 -0.65
C ARG A 63 10.66 15.41 -1.71
N THR A 64 10.63 14.95 -2.97
CA THR A 64 9.99 15.67 -4.08
C THR A 64 8.46 15.53 -4.06
N MET A 65 7.94 14.39 -3.62
CA MET A 65 6.52 14.09 -3.64
C MET A 65 5.75 14.77 -2.51
N PHE A 66 6.33 14.91 -1.30
CA PHE A 66 5.65 15.49 -0.14
C PHE A 66 5.12 16.92 -0.36
N PRO A 67 5.86 17.86 -0.99
CA PRO A 67 5.34 19.19 -1.30
C PRO A 67 4.13 19.16 -2.24
N ILE A 68 4.18 18.30 -3.27
CA ILE A 68 3.07 18.12 -4.23
C ILE A 68 1.85 17.53 -3.52
N LEU A 69 2.07 16.54 -2.66
CA LEU A 69 1.02 15.93 -1.86
C LEU A 69 0.36 16.97 -0.93
N GLY A 70 1.17 17.81 -0.27
CA GLY A 70 0.67 18.91 0.56
C GLY A 70 -0.17 19.91 -0.23
N LEU A 71 0.30 20.31 -1.42
CA LEU A 71 -0.45 21.17 -2.33
C LEU A 71 -1.80 20.54 -2.71
N LEU A 72 -1.82 19.25 -3.07
CA LEU A 72 -3.05 18.54 -3.42
C LEU A 72 -4.04 18.46 -2.25
N VAL A 73 -3.55 18.26 -1.01
CA VAL A 73 -4.40 18.29 0.20
C VAL A 73 -5.08 19.66 0.34
N VAL A 74 -4.31 20.75 0.19
CA VAL A 74 -4.86 22.11 0.28
C VAL A 74 -5.87 22.36 -0.84
N LEU A 75 -5.56 21.97 -2.08
CA LEU A 75 -6.47 22.13 -3.22
C LEU A 75 -7.76 21.33 -3.03
N LEU A 76 -7.68 20.10 -2.52
CA LEU A 76 -8.85 19.28 -2.23
C LEU A 76 -9.69 19.85 -1.09
N PHE A 77 -9.06 20.40 -0.06
CA PHE A 77 -9.76 21.10 1.02
C PHE A 77 -10.50 22.34 0.50
N LEU A 78 -9.82 23.16 -0.33
CA LEU A 78 -10.39 24.36 -0.93
C LEU A 78 -11.39 24.07 -2.07
N SER A 79 -11.41 22.85 -2.61
CA SER A 79 -12.32 22.46 -3.69
C SER A 79 -13.80 22.66 -3.34
N VAL A 80 -14.15 22.66 -2.05
CA VAL A 80 -15.51 22.89 -1.56
C VAL A 80 -16.02 24.31 -1.88
N TYR A 81 -15.12 25.28 -2.08
CA TYR A 81 -15.50 26.64 -2.48
C TYR A 81 -15.85 26.75 -3.98
N VAL A 82 -15.38 25.80 -4.80
CA VAL A 82 -15.64 25.77 -6.26
C VAL A 82 -16.78 24.80 -6.58
N VAL A 83 -16.87 23.67 -5.87
CA VAL A 83 -17.88 22.63 -6.08
C VAL A 83 -18.85 22.63 -4.89
N VAL A 84 -20.02 23.23 -5.10
CA VAL A 84 -21.05 23.37 -4.07
C VAL A 84 -21.53 21.98 -3.60
N PRO A 85 -21.70 21.75 -2.28
CA PRO A 85 -22.19 20.46 -1.77
C PRO A 85 -23.48 20.02 -2.44
N SER A 86 -23.58 18.73 -2.77
CA SER A 86 -24.81 18.08 -3.27
C SER A 86 -25.97 18.32 -2.30
N GLN A 87 -27.20 18.38 -2.83
CA GLN A 87 -28.38 18.70 -2.02
C GLN A 87 -28.56 17.70 -0.86
N GLU A 88 -28.28 16.41 -1.10
CA GLU A 88 -28.30 15.34 -0.10
C GLU A 88 -27.37 15.60 1.10
N ALA A 89 -26.20 16.20 0.88
CA ALA A 89 -25.27 16.51 1.98
C ALA A 89 -25.71 17.71 2.81
N ARG A 90 -26.45 18.65 2.20
CA ARG A 90 -27.04 19.79 2.92
C ARG A 90 -28.20 19.33 3.79
N ASP A 91 -28.96 18.35 3.32
CA ASP A 91 -30.07 17.76 4.07
C ASP A 91 -29.59 16.93 5.27
N LEU A 92 -28.45 16.21 5.14
CA LEU A 92 -27.88 15.42 6.24
C LEU A 92 -27.07 16.24 7.26
N PHE A 93 -26.32 17.26 6.82
CA PHE A 93 -25.32 17.95 7.66
C PHE A 93 -25.58 19.45 7.86
N GLY A 94 -26.67 19.99 7.28
CA GLY A 94 -27.07 21.40 7.42
C GLY A 94 -25.96 22.37 6.98
N GLU A 95 -25.80 23.48 7.72
CA GLU A 95 -24.74 24.48 7.46
C GLU A 95 -23.31 23.94 7.61
N ARG A 96 -23.11 22.82 8.32
CA ARG A 96 -21.78 22.19 8.52
C ARG A 96 -21.37 21.27 7.38
N ALA A 97 -22.24 21.02 6.40
CA ALA A 97 -22.00 20.11 5.29
C ALA A 97 -20.72 20.46 4.50
N GLN A 98 -20.45 21.74 4.28
CA GLN A 98 -19.25 22.20 3.58
C GLN A 98 -17.97 21.79 4.32
N LEU A 99 -17.93 22.03 5.63
CA LEU A 99 -16.75 21.73 6.45
C LEU A 99 -16.52 20.21 6.57
N VAL A 100 -17.59 19.43 6.76
CA VAL A 100 -17.52 17.97 6.88
C VAL A 100 -17.02 17.35 5.57
N ILE A 101 -17.50 17.81 4.40
CA ILE A 101 -17.03 17.31 3.11
C ILE A 101 -15.57 17.71 2.85
N ALA A 102 -15.18 18.95 3.19
CA ALA A 102 -13.80 19.41 3.00
C ALA A 102 -12.81 18.55 3.80
N ILE A 103 -13.12 18.32 5.08
CA ILE A 103 -12.32 17.48 5.97
C ILE A 103 -12.35 16.02 5.52
N GLY A 104 -13.51 15.49 5.13
CA GLY A 104 -13.66 14.12 4.67
C GLY A 104 -12.83 13.83 3.41
N ARG A 105 -12.89 14.71 2.40
CA ARG A 105 -12.09 14.58 1.16
C ARG A 105 -10.60 14.66 1.43
N ALA A 106 -10.16 15.67 2.19
CA ALA A 106 -8.75 15.86 2.52
C ALA A 106 -8.23 14.68 3.37
N GLY A 107 -8.98 14.25 4.38
CA GLY A 107 -8.65 13.11 5.24
C GLY A 107 -8.57 11.81 4.46
N ALA A 108 -9.54 11.54 3.58
CA ALA A 108 -9.52 10.36 2.74
C ALA A 108 -8.32 10.33 1.78
N PHE A 109 -7.96 11.47 1.20
CA PHE A 109 -6.80 11.60 0.34
C PHE A 109 -5.48 11.38 1.10
N VAL A 110 -5.31 12.01 2.27
CA VAL A 110 -4.11 11.82 3.12
C VAL A 110 -3.95 10.37 3.51
N LEU A 111 -5.04 9.73 3.95
CA LEU A 111 -5.01 8.33 4.37
C LEU A 111 -4.66 7.39 3.20
N GLY A 112 -5.28 7.60 2.03
CA GLY A 112 -4.94 6.85 0.82
C GLY A 112 -3.50 7.05 0.36
N ALA A 113 -3.00 8.29 0.39
CA ALA A 113 -1.62 8.62 0.05
C ALA A 113 -0.62 7.96 1.01
N PHE A 114 -0.92 7.95 2.31
CA PHE A 114 -0.10 7.28 3.33
C PHE A 114 0.05 5.78 3.05
N PHE A 115 -1.05 5.08 2.78
CA PHE A 115 -1.01 3.66 2.43
C PHE A 115 -0.29 3.41 1.10
N SER A 116 -0.51 4.24 0.09
CA SER A 116 0.19 4.16 -1.21
C SER A 116 1.71 4.29 -1.05
N ILE A 117 2.17 5.29 -0.28
CA ILE A 117 3.59 5.45 0.04
C ILE A 117 4.14 4.21 0.74
N THR A 118 3.40 3.69 1.73
CA THR A 118 3.82 2.53 2.52
C THR A 118 3.99 1.30 1.64
N VAL A 119 3.03 1.01 0.77
CA VAL A 119 3.09 -0.10 -0.20
C VAL A 119 4.29 0.06 -1.13
N GLY A 120 4.49 1.25 -1.71
CA GLY A 120 5.60 1.50 -2.64
C GLY A 120 6.98 1.34 -1.99
N GLN A 121 7.15 1.87 -0.78
CA GLN A 121 8.42 1.78 -0.04
C GLN A 121 8.74 0.34 0.37
N LEU A 122 7.76 -0.38 0.91
CA LEU A 122 7.97 -1.78 1.32
C LEU A 122 8.14 -2.70 0.12
N GLY A 123 7.31 -2.53 -0.92
CA GLY A 123 7.38 -3.33 -2.15
C GLY A 123 8.74 -3.23 -2.84
N MET A 124 9.29 -2.01 -2.97
CA MET A 124 10.62 -1.83 -3.56
C MET A 124 11.72 -2.52 -2.75
N ARG A 125 11.69 -2.42 -1.41
CA ARG A 125 12.68 -3.08 -0.54
C ARG A 125 12.60 -4.60 -0.64
N VAL A 126 11.39 -5.15 -0.69
CA VAL A 126 11.16 -6.59 -0.90
C VAL A 126 11.66 -7.05 -2.26
N ALA A 127 11.41 -6.28 -3.32
CA ALA A 127 11.90 -6.60 -4.66
C ALA A 127 13.42 -6.62 -4.72
N ILE A 128 14.10 -5.63 -4.14
CA ILE A 128 15.58 -5.55 -4.12
C ILE A 128 16.20 -6.76 -3.39
N GLU A 129 15.64 -7.11 -2.23
CA GLU A 129 16.06 -8.28 -1.46
C GLU A 129 15.70 -9.60 -2.17
N GLY A 130 14.60 -9.64 -2.92
CA GLY A 130 14.22 -10.78 -3.75
C GLY A 130 15.21 -11.02 -4.89
N ASN A 131 15.61 -9.96 -5.60
CA ASN A 131 16.44 -10.05 -6.82
C ASN A 131 17.76 -10.79 -6.60
N VAL A 132 18.47 -10.50 -5.50
CA VAL A 132 19.75 -11.19 -5.20
C VAL A 132 19.55 -12.67 -4.91
N ARG A 133 18.41 -13.04 -4.29
CA ARG A 133 18.06 -14.43 -3.98
C ARG A 133 17.60 -15.19 -5.22
N VAL A 134 16.84 -14.55 -6.12
CA VAL A 134 16.50 -15.09 -7.44
C VAL A 134 17.79 -15.41 -8.20
N ALA A 135 18.73 -14.46 -8.23
CA ALA A 135 20.02 -14.67 -8.89
C ALA A 135 20.83 -15.80 -8.24
N ALA A 136 20.81 -15.90 -6.90
CA ALA A 136 21.54 -16.95 -6.17
C ALA A 136 21.01 -18.35 -6.48
N GLU A 137 19.68 -18.51 -6.53
CA GLU A 137 19.04 -19.77 -6.93
C GLU A 137 19.31 -20.11 -8.39
N ALA A 138 19.23 -19.13 -9.29
CA ALA A 138 19.52 -19.32 -10.71
C ALA A 138 20.98 -19.72 -10.97
N ALA A 139 21.94 -19.13 -10.24
CA ALA A 139 23.36 -19.48 -10.32
C ALA A 139 23.65 -20.92 -9.88
N ARG A 140 22.77 -21.51 -9.03
CA ARG A 140 22.82 -22.92 -8.62
C ARG A 140 22.04 -23.84 -9.57
N HIS A 141 21.64 -23.36 -10.76
CA HIS A 141 20.78 -24.06 -11.71
C HIS A 141 19.40 -24.43 -11.15
N ASN A 142 18.96 -23.79 -10.06
CA ASN A 142 17.65 -24.00 -9.45
C ASN A 142 16.62 -22.98 -9.95
N TYR A 143 16.21 -23.12 -11.20
CA TYR A 143 15.28 -22.17 -11.85
C TYR A 143 13.89 -22.17 -11.20
N ASN A 144 13.41 -23.33 -10.73
CA ASN A 144 12.15 -23.43 -9.98
C ASN A 144 12.22 -22.66 -8.66
N GLY A 145 13.35 -22.77 -7.95
CA GLY A 145 13.62 -21.98 -6.75
C GLY A 145 13.63 -20.48 -7.04
N ALA A 146 14.32 -20.07 -8.10
CA ALA A 146 14.40 -18.68 -8.55
C ALA A 146 13.01 -18.10 -8.89
N LEU A 147 12.21 -18.83 -9.67
CA LEU A 147 10.84 -18.44 -10.01
C LEU A 147 9.96 -18.33 -8.77
N THR A 148 10.12 -19.26 -7.82
CA THR A 148 9.38 -19.23 -6.54
C THR A 148 9.71 -17.97 -5.74
N VAL A 149 10.99 -17.56 -5.65
CA VAL A 149 11.37 -16.30 -4.99
C VAL A 149 10.74 -15.11 -5.69
N ALA A 150 10.88 -15.05 -7.02
CA ALA A 150 10.37 -13.94 -7.82
C ALA A 150 8.85 -13.78 -7.65
N TYR A 151 8.11 -14.88 -7.76
CA TYR A 151 6.66 -14.89 -7.59
C TYR A 151 6.26 -14.45 -6.19
N ARG A 152 6.88 -15.00 -5.14
CA ARG A 152 6.56 -14.66 -3.75
C ARG A 152 6.86 -13.20 -3.40
N ALA A 153 7.96 -12.65 -3.93
CA ALA A 153 8.29 -11.24 -3.77
C ALA A 153 7.22 -10.33 -4.42
N GLY A 154 6.71 -10.73 -5.60
CA GLY A 154 5.59 -10.06 -6.26
C GLY A 154 4.27 -10.18 -5.47
N THR A 155 3.92 -11.40 -5.04
CA THR A 155 2.71 -11.68 -4.25
C THR A 155 2.70 -10.89 -2.94
N PHE A 156 3.85 -10.72 -2.28
CA PHE A 156 3.94 -9.87 -1.08
C PHE A 156 3.41 -8.46 -1.34
N THR A 157 3.88 -7.83 -2.42
CA THR A 157 3.49 -6.45 -2.75
C THR A 157 2.01 -6.37 -3.14
N GLY A 158 1.51 -7.35 -3.89
CA GLY A 158 0.08 -7.45 -4.23
C GLY A 158 -0.80 -7.59 -2.99
N MET A 159 -0.52 -8.58 -2.14
CA MET A 159 -1.27 -8.83 -0.90
C MET A 159 -1.20 -7.65 0.08
N LEU A 160 -0.08 -6.92 0.11
CA LEU A 160 0.05 -5.70 0.89
C LEU A 160 -0.83 -4.58 0.35
N THR A 161 -0.91 -4.43 -0.97
CA THR A 161 -1.74 -3.41 -1.65
C THR A 161 -3.22 -3.68 -1.39
N ASP A 162 -3.66 -4.91 -1.65
CA ASP A 162 -5.06 -5.32 -1.50
C ASP A 162 -5.47 -5.30 -0.03
N GLY A 163 -4.63 -5.83 0.87
CA GLY A 163 -4.92 -5.87 2.30
C GLY A 163 -5.06 -4.48 2.92
N LEU A 164 -4.16 -3.55 2.61
CA LEU A 164 -4.26 -2.17 3.09
C LEU A 164 -5.42 -1.41 2.44
N GLY A 165 -5.69 -1.65 1.15
CA GLY A 165 -6.82 -1.05 0.42
C GLY A 165 -8.18 -1.47 0.99
N LEU A 166 -8.35 -2.76 1.29
CA LEU A 166 -9.60 -3.27 1.87
C LEU A 166 -9.83 -2.76 3.29
N VAL A 167 -8.78 -2.68 4.11
CA VAL A 167 -8.86 -2.08 5.46
C VAL A 167 -9.24 -0.60 5.35
N LEU A 168 -8.66 0.13 4.39
CA LEU A 168 -8.98 1.53 4.14
C LEU A 168 -10.46 1.72 3.77
N THR A 169 -10.95 0.98 2.78
CA THR A 169 -12.35 1.10 2.33
C THR A 169 -13.34 0.71 3.43
N ALA A 170 -13.01 -0.29 4.25
CA ALA A 170 -13.84 -0.66 5.40
C ALA A 170 -13.90 0.46 6.45
N SER A 171 -12.78 1.16 6.71
CA SER A 171 -12.70 2.26 7.68
C SER A 171 -13.39 3.56 7.24
N MET A 172 -13.53 3.80 5.93
CA MET A 172 -14.17 5.01 5.40
C MET A 172 -15.71 4.95 5.43
N ARG A 173 -16.27 3.77 5.65
CA ARG A 173 -17.73 3.54 5.63
C ARG A 173 -18.38 3.54 7.02
N THR A 174 -17.58 3.61 8.08
CA THR A 174 -18.00 3.74 9.49
C THR A 174 -18.01 5.19 9.94
#